data_AF-A0A314UPE2-F1
#
_entry.id   AF-A0A314UPE2-F1
#
_cell.length_a   1.000
_cell.length_b   1.000
_cell.length_c   1.000
_cell.angle_alpha   90.00
_cell.angle_beta   90.00
_cell.angle_gamma   90.00
#
_symmetry.space_group_name_H-M   'P 1'
#
loop_
_entity.id
_entity.type
_entity.pdbx_description
1 polymer ?
#
loop_
_entity_poly.entity_id
_entity_poly.type
_entity_poly.pdbx_seq_one_letter_code
_entity_poly.pdbx_strand_id
1 'polypeptide(L)'
;MFLKNGFLVDLAYEKIGKVLKLNSISTGNQWKGVDTLIFNTFHWWTHTGRSQTWDYFQVGDKLVKEMDHMEAYKIALTTWAKWVDSNIDFSKIRVFFQGVAAVHLE
;
A
#
# COMPACT_ATOMS: atom_id res chain seq x y z
N MET A 1 5.43 -8.69 -15.31
CA MET A 1 5.84 -9.15 -13.96
C MET A 1 4.68 -8.92 -13.00
N PHE A 2 4.45 -9.81 -12.04
CA PHE A 2 3.46 -9.62 -10.97
C PHE A 2 4.19 -9.46 -9.65
N LEU A 3 3.88 -8.41 -8.89
CA LEU A 3 4.43 -8.14 -7.56
C LEU A 3 3.29 -8.12 -6.55
N LYS A 4 3.36 -9.00 -5.55
CA LYS A 4 2.33 -9.09 -4.52
C LYS A 4 2.65 -8.14 -3.36
N ASN A 5 1.98 -6.99 -3.33
CA ASN A 5 1.92 -6.13 -2.15
C ASN A 5 0.49 -5.61 -2.01
N GLY A 6 -0.18 -5.99 -0.92
CA GLY A 6 -1.57 -5.64 -0.70
C GLY A 6 -1.84 -4.19 -0.29
N PHE A 7 -0.81 -3.50 0.17
CA PHE A 7 -0.91 -2.18 0.79
C PHE A 7 -0.16 -1.09 0.00
N LEU A 8 0.64 -1.47 -1.01
CA LEU A 8 1.57 -0.61 -1.78
C LEU A 8 2.69 0.06 -0.98
N VAL A 9 2.58 0.09 0.35
CA VAL A 9 3.58 0.54 1.32
C VAL A 9 4.26 -0.64 2.00
N ASP A 10 5.25 -0.36 2.84
CA ASP A 10 6.04 -1.38 3.52
C ASP A 10 5.27 -2.03 4.68
N LEU A 11 5.22 -3.37 4.66
CA LEU A 11 4.85 -4.19 5.82
C LEU A 11 6.13 -4.81 6.39
N ALA A 12 6.59 -4.32 7.53
CA ALA A 12 7.84 -4.74 8.17
C ALA A 12 7.59 -5.71 9.32
N TYR A 13 8.49 -6.67 9.51
CA TYR A 13 8.50 -7.55 10.68
C TYR A 13 9.48 -6.97 11.70
N GLU A 14 8.95 -6.47 12.81
CA GLU A 14 9.74 -5.90 13.89
C GLU A 14 9.59 -6.74 15.17
N LYS A 15 10.41 -6.46 16.18
CA LYS A 15 10.35 -7.18 17.48
C LYS A 15 8.98 -7.07 18.15
N ILE A 16 8.26 -5.98 17.89
CA ILE A 16 6.93 -5.71 18.44
C ILE A 16 5.80 -6.40 17.67
N GLY A 17 6.07 -6.91 16.46
CA GLY A 17 5.07 -7.47 15.55
C GLY A 17 5.21 -6.96 14.13
N LYS A 18 4.18 -7.20 13.31
CA LYS A 18 4.08 -6.72 11.93
C LYS A 18 3.62 -5.26 11.91
N VAL A 19 4.45 -4.38 11.37
CA VAL A 19 4.21 -2.94 11.33
C VAL A 19 3.94 -2.50 9.90
N LEU A 20 2.74 -1.95 9.64
CA LEU A 20 2.39 -1.36 8.37
C LEU A 20 2.84 0.11 8.35
N LYS A 21 3.92 0.40 7.61
CA LYS A 21 4.57 1.72 7.57
C LYS A 21 3.97 2.59 6.49
N LEU A 22 2.99 3.42 6.86
CA LEU A 22 2.14 4.12 5.91
C LEU A 22 2.87 5.18 5.06
N ASN A 23 4.03 5.65 5.51
CA ASN A 23 4.82 6.65 4.79
C ASN A 23 6.08 6.11 4.11
N SER A 24 6.19 4.78 3.94
CA SER A 24 7.40 4.15 3.40
C SER A 24 7.10 3.20 2.23
N ILE A 25 7.90 3.30 1.17
CA ILE A 25 7.88 2.40 0.00
C ILE A 25 9.32 2.03 -0.36
N SER A 26 9.81 0.92 0.20
CA SER A 26 11.16 0.39 -0.07
C SER A 26 11.24 -0.38 -1.38
N THR A 27 10.11 -0.89 -1.87
CA THR A 27 10.02 -1.77 -3.05
C THR A 27 9.82 -1.03 -4.37
N GLY A 28 9.66 0.30 -4.35
CA GLY A 28 9.26 1.07 -5.53
C GLY A 28 10.23 0.97 -6.71
N ASN A 29 11.53 0.74 -6.47
CA ASN A 29 12.50 0.55 -7.56
C ASN A 29 12.18 -0.66 -8.45
N GLN A 30 11.43 -1.65 -7.95
CA GLN A 30 10.97 -2.80 -8.74
C GLN A 30 9.93 -2.42 -9.80
N TRP A 31 9.36 -1.21 -9.74
CA TRP A 31 8.35 -0.71 -10.68
C TRP A 31 8.96 0.08 -11.84
N LYS A 32 10.28 0.29 -11.85
CA LYS A 32 10.98 1.04 -12.88
C LYS A 32 11.35 0.16 -14.08
N GLY A 33 11.60 0.78 -15.23
CA GLY A 33 12.06 0.07 -16.43
C GLY A 33 10.96 -0.72 -17.16
N VAL A 34 9.70 -0.34 -16.98
CA VAL A 34 8.54 -0.94 -17.67
C VAL A 34 7.75 0.13 -18.40
N ASP A 35 7.01 -0.25 -19.45
CA ASP A 35 6.19 0.69 -20.23
C ASP A 35 4.80 0.92 -19.62
N THR A 36 4.33 0.01 -18.78
CA THR A 36 3.00 0.09 -18.16
C THR A 36 3.01 -0.46 -16.74
N LEU A 37 2.39 0.28 -15.83
CA LEU A 37 2.15 -0.10 -14.46
C LEU A 37 0.65 -0.15 -14.18
N ILE A 38 0.20 -1.23 -13.56
CA ILE A 38 -1.19 -1.39 -13.11
C ILE A 38 -1.13 -1.72 -11.62
N PHE A 39 -1.65 -0.82 -10.81
CA PHE A 39 -1.70 -0.96 -9.35
C PHE A 39 -3.11 -1.28 -8.91
N ASN A 40 -3.23 -2.00 -7.80
CA ASN A 40 -4.49 -2.16 -7.09
C ASN A 40 -4.23 -2.28 -5.59
N THR A 41 -5.11 -1.69 -4.77
CA THR A 41 -5.08 -1.90 -3.33
C THR A 41 -6.42 -1.53 -2.72
N PHE A 42 -7.03 -2.46 -1.98
CA PHE A 42 -8.25 -2.21 -1.19
C PHE A 42 -8.58 -3.38 -0.25
N HIS A 43 -8.70 -4.60 -0.80
CA HIS A 43 -9.30 -5.74 -0.10
C HIS A 43 -8.72 -5.97 1.31
N TRP A 44 -7.40 -6.02 1.44
CA TRP A 44 -6.74 -6.26 2.74
C TRP A 44 -6.92 -5.14 3.76
N TRP A 45 -7.17 -3.90 3.35
CA TRP A 45 -7.42 -2.78 4.28
C TRP A 45 -8.72 -2.98 5.07
N THR A 46 -9.66 -3.75 4.53
CA THR A 46 -10.93 -4.06 5.20
C THR A 46 -10.83 -5.22 6.19
N HIS A 47 -9.68 -5.92 6.25
CA HIS A 47 -9.52 -7.08 7.14
C HIS A 47 -9.44 -6.63 8.59
N THR A 48 -10.23 -7.28 9.45
CA THR A 48 -10.26 -7.07 10.89
C THR A 48 -10.17 -8.41 11.62
N GLY A 49 -9.89 -8.39 12.93
CA GLY A 49 -9.81 -9.58 13.76
C GLY A 49 -8.78 -10.59 13.24
N ARG A 50 -9.19 -11.85 13.05
CA ARG A 50 -8.28 -12.93 12.60
C ARG A 50 -7.78 -12.77 11.16
N SER A 51 -8.48 -12.00 10.34
CA SER A 51 -8.07 -11.75 8.95
C SER A 51 -7.02 -10.65 8.84
N GLN A 52 -6.90 -9.79 9.85
CA GLN A 52 -5.95 -8.69 9.83
C GLN A 52 -4.51 -9.24 9.84
N THR A 53 -3.71 -8.80 8.87
CA THR A 53 -2.35 -9.32 8.67
C THR A 53 -1.24 -8.41 9.19
N TRP A 54 -1.59 -7.34 9.92
CA TRP A 54 -0.68 -6.41 10.57
C TRP A 54 -1.10 -6.19 12.03
N ASP A 55 -0.14 -5.85 12.89
CA ASP A 55 -0.34 -5.67 14.33
C ASP A 55 -0.34 -4.18 14.73
N TYR A 56 0.41 -3.35 13.98
CA TYR A 56 0.54 -1.91 14.24
C TYR A 56 0.59 -1.12 12.92
N PHE A 57 0.20 0.14 12.99
CA PHE A 57 0.47 1.15 11.98
C PHE A 57 1.65 2.01 12.41
N GLN A 58 2.42 2.50 11.45
CA GLN A 58 3.40 3.56 11.67
C GLN A 58 3.11 4.75 10.75
N VAL A 59 2.96 5.94 11.34
CA VAL A 59 2.75 7.21 10.63
C VAL A 59 3.86 8.18 11.00
N GLY A 60 4.75 8.47 10.05
CA GLY A 60 6.04 9.09 10.32
C GLY A 60 6.80 8.28 11.36
N ASP A 61 7.15 8.92 12.49
CA ASP A 61 7.86 8.29 13.61
C ASP A 61 6.94 7.74 14.69
N LYS A 62 5.61 7.86 14.53
CA LYS A 62 4.63 7.43 15.53
C LYS A 62 4.14 6.02 15.23
N LEU A 63 4.32 5.14 16.21
CA LEU A 63 3.70 3.82 16.23
C LEU A 63 2.29 3.91 16.83
N VAL A 64 1.32 3.35 16.14
CA VAL A 64 -0.10 3.39 16.51
C VAL A 64 -0.65 1.96 16.46
N LYS A 65 -1.24 1.49 17.56
CA LYS A 65 -1.80 0.13 17.60
C LYS A 65 -3.11 0.02 16.82
N GLU A 66 -4.02 0.96 17.04
CA GLU A 66 -5.35 0.99 16.44
C GLU A 66 -5.55 2.33 15.73
N MET A 67 -6.04 2.29 14.50
CA MET A 67 -6.33 3.45 13.66
C MET A 67 -7.54 3.13 12.78
N ASP A 68 -8.31 4.13 12.38
CA ASP A 68 -9.31 3.93 11.33
C ASP A 68 -8.65 3.43 10.03
N HIS A 69 -9.11 2.29 9.52
CA HIS A 69 -8.46 1.65 8.38
C HIS A 69 -8.57 2.49 7.10
N MET A 70 -9.62 3.31 6.96
CA MET A 70 -9.77 4.18 5.79
C MET A 70 -8.87 5.40 5.86
N GLU A 71 -8.60 5.93 7.06
CA GLU A 71 -7.56 6.95 7.25
C GLU A 71 -6.17 6.36 6.97
N ALA A 72 -5.89 5.15 7.45
CA ALA A 72 -4.64 4.46 7.14
C ALA A 72 -4.46 4.22 5.63
N TYR A 73 -5.52 3.76 4.95
CA TYR A 73 -5.58 3.58 3.51
C TYR A 73 -5.29 4.89 2.76
N LYS A 74 -5.93 5.98 3.17
CA LYS A 74 -5.75 7.31 2.57
C LYS A 74 -4.30 7.78 2.70
N ILE A 75 -3.66 7.60 3.85
CA ILE A 75 -2.25 7.96 4.05
C ILE A 75 -1.35 7.14 3.11
N ALA A 76 -1.51 5.82 3.10
CA ALA A 76 -0.69 4.95 2.23
C ALA A 76 -0.90 5.23 0.74
N LEU A 77 -2.14 5.43 0.30
CA LEU A 77 -2.45 5.78 -1.08
C LEU A 77 -1.85 7.14 -1.46
N THR A 78 -1.86 8.11 -0.54
CA THR A 78 -1.20 9.41 -0.73
C THR A 78 0.32 9.25 -0.86
N THR A 79 0.93 8.40 -0.04
CA THR A 79 2.37 8.09 -0.12
C THR A 79 2.71 7.41 -1.45
N TRP A 80 1.90 6.45 -1.90
CA TRP A 80 2.06 5.83 -3.22
C TRP A 80 1.92 6.85 -4.36
N ALA A 81 0.90 7.71 -4.34
CA ALA A 81 0.69 8.72 -5.38
C ALA A 81 1.90 9.67 -5.49
N LYS A 82 2.40 10.17 -4.35
CA LYS A 82 3.62 10.99 -4.31
C LYS A 82 4.84 10.27 -4.86
N TRP A 83 4.98 8.97 -4.57
CA TRP A 83 6.06 8.16 -5.12
C TRP A 83 5.96 8.09 -6.65
N VAL A 84 4.78 7.83 -7.19
CA VAL A 84 4.54 7.77 -8.64
C VAL A 84 4.90 9.11 -9.28
N ASP A 85 4.35 10.21 -8.77
CA ASP A 85 4.62 11.56 -9.30
C ASP A 85 6.12 11.92 -9.30
N SER A 86 6.86 11.43 -8.31
CA SER A 86 8.30 11.73 -8.16
C SER A 86 9.21 10.79 -8.95
N ASN A 87 8.73 9.62 -9.37
CA ASN A 87 9.59 8.55 -9.92
C ASN A 87 9.22 8.11 -11.34
N ILE A 88 8.05 8.51 -11.85
CA ILE A 88 7.55 8.05 -13.15
C ILE A 88 7.58 9.18 -14.18
N ASP A 89 8.24 8.92 -15.31
CA ASP A 89 8.14 9.74 -16.51
C ASP A 89 6.88 9.34 -17.29
N PHE A 90 5.78 10.06 -17.05
CA PHE A 90 4.50 9.80 -17.70
C PHE A 90 4.50 10.03 -19.22
N SER A 91 5.55 10.64 -19.80
CA SER A 91 5.68 10.71 -21.27
C SER A 91 6.04 9.36 -21.89
N LYS A 92 6.57 8.43 -21.08
CA LYS A 92 7.02 7.09 -21.51
C LYS A 92 6.18 5.98 -20.89
N ILE A 93 5.82 6.13 -19.62
CA ILE A 93 5.20 5.06 -18.82
C ILE A 93 3.73 5.38 -18.59
N ARG A 94 2.86 4.43 -18.88
CA ARG A 94 1.43 4.52 -18.56
C ARG A 94 1.16 3.93 -17.19
N VAL A 95 0.43 4.66 -16.35
CA VAL A 95 0.05 4.20 -15.00
C VAL A 95 -1.46 4.09 -14.92
N PHE A 96 -1.93 2.94 -14.43
CA PHE A 96 -3.33 2.68 -14.15
C PHE A 96 -3.49 2.27 -12.69
N PHE A 97 -4.65 2.62 -12.14
CA PHE A 97 -5.08 2.11 -10.85
C PHE A 97 -6.41 1.38 -11.03
N GLN A 98 -6.42 0.08 -10.74
CA GLN A 98 -7.65 -0.69 -10.73
C GLN A 98 -8.42 -0.35 -9.44
N GLY A 99 -9.66 0.10 -9.62
CA GLY A 99 -10.57 0.40 -8.52
C GLY A 99 -10.93 -0.83 -7.67
N VAL A 100 -11.77 -0.60 -6.68
CA VAL A 100 -12.23 -1.63 -5.75
C VAL A 100 -12.97 -2.75 -6.50
N ALA A 101 -12.50 -3.98 -6.35
CA ALA A 101 -13.21 -5.14 -6.86
C ALA A 101 -14.47 -5.41 -6.00
N ALA A 102 -15.59 -5.72 -6.64
CA ALA A 102 -16.81 -6.09 -5.96
C ALA A 102 -16.58 -7.34 -5.08
N VAL A 103 -17.12 -7.31 -3.87
CA VAL A 103 -17.20 -8.48 -3.01
C VAL A 103 -18.62 -9.02 -3.12
N HIS A 104 -18.76 -10.27 -3.51
CA HIS A 104 -20.04 -10.96 -3.53
C HIS A 104 -20.26 -11.59 -2.16
N LEU A 105 -20.91 -10.86 -1.27
CA LEU A 105 -21.37 -11.36 0.02
C LEU A 105 -22.79 -11.90 -0.14
N GLU A 106 -23.04 -13.10 0.36
CA GLU A 106 -24.37 -13.68 0.55
C GLU A 106 -24.96 -13.28 1.89
#